data_AF-A0A3E2BKF4-F1
#
_entry.id   AF-A0A3E2BKF4-F1
#
_cell.length_a   1.000
_cell.length_b   1.000
_cell.length_c   1.000
_cell.angle_alpha   90.00
_cell.angle_beta   90.00
_cell.angle_gamma   90.00
#
_symmetry.space_group_name_H-M   'P 1'
#
loop_
_entity.id
_entity.type
_entity.pdbx_description
1 polymer ?
#
loop_
_entity_poly.entity_id
_entity_poly.type
_entity_poly.pdbx_seq_one_letter_code
_entity_poly.pdbx_strand_id
1 'polypeptide(L)'
;MNKKILFVLALVSILSSACGVGMLPSRDSWYAKHYFIMQDFEREAYKKLTTEGRVQFQTLFWEARQPVAREQFDTRIAYIERVYKTENRSQPWNTDRARVYLLNGPPAQIDYRQNTDWATTIQQTTGATGTREMGDRTNEDIQANTAEVWVYPYDKYFVYYVFTFSPPSTWRLNPATYQNNQYVQALENLNKDLTFGIVDEEAYKAKLDALPHK
;
A
#
# COMPACT_ATOMS: atom_id res chain seq x y z
N MET A 1 -46.53 -40.35 -11.82
CA MET A 1 -45.98 -39.06 -12.30
C MET A 1 -45.97 -38.10 -11.11
N ASN A 2 -44.85 -37.95 -10.39
CA ASN A 2 -44.68 -37.00 -9.29
C ASN A 2 -43.19 -36.60 -9.26
N LYS A 3 -42.85 -35.40 -9.77
CA LYS A 3 -41.49 -34.86 -9.75
C LYS A 3 -41.31 -34.05 -8.46
N LYS A 4 -40.41 -34.51 -7.57
CA LYS A 4 -39.91 -33.70 -6.45
C LYS A 4 -38.87 -32.72 -7.00
N ILE A 5 -39.15 -31.43 -6.90
CA ILE A 5 -38.21 -30.36 -7.24
C ILE A 5 -37.29 -30.19 -6.04
N LEU A 6 -36.01 -30.53 -6.21
CA LEU A 6 -34.95 -30.22 -5.25
C LEU A 6 -34.54 -28.76 -5.45
N PHE A 7 -34.77 -27.91 -4.45
CA PHE A 7 -34.18 -26.57 -4.40
C PHE A 7 -32.76 -26.68 -3.83
N VAL A 8 -31.75 -26.50 -4.68
CA VAL A 8 -30.36 -26.35 -4.25
C VAL A 8 -30.12 -24.85 -4.01
N LEU A 9 -30.07 -24.43 -2.74
CA LEU A 9 -29.56 -23.12 -2.37
C LEU A 9 -28.04 -23.10 -2.62
N ALA A 10 -27.62 -22.46 -3.71
CA ALA A 10 -26.22 -22.11 -3.92
C ALA A 10 -25.90 -20.88 -3.05
N LEU A 11 -25.22 -21.12 -1.93
CA LEU A 11 -24.68 -20.07 -1.07
C LEU A 11 -23.48 -19.43 -1.79
N VAL A 12 -23.70 -18.32 -2.48
CA VAL A 12 -22.62 -17.51 -3.06
C VAL A 12 -21.98 -16.72 -1.92
N SER A 13 -20.91 -17.28 -1.34
CA SER A 13 -20.06 -16.56 -0.40
C SER A 13 -19.26 -15.50 -1.14
N ILE A 14 -19.74 -14.26 -1.10
CA ILE A 14 -18.99 -13.07 -1.51
C ILE A 14 -17.90 -12.85 -0.45
N LEU A 15 -16.67 -13.27 -0.75
CA LEU A 15 -15.48 -12.90 0.00
C LEU A 15 -15.16 -11.44 -0.33
N SER A 16 -15.76 -10.54 0.44
CA SER A 16 -15.35 -9.14 0.50
C SER A 16 -13.96 -9.07 1.16
N SER A 17 -12.90 -9.06 0.35
CA SER A 17 -11.55 -8.72 0.82
C SER A 17 -11.47 -7.25 1.19
N ALA A 18 -12.07 -6.90 2.33
CA ALA A 18 -11.87 -5.62 2.99
C ALA A 18 -10.58 -5.70 3.81
N CYS A 19 -9.42 -5.56 3.18
CA CYS A 19 -8.17 -5.32 3.91
C CYS A 19 -8.08 -3.84 4.31
N GLY A 20 -8.89 -3.46 5.29
CA GLY A 20 -8.78 -2.18 5.98
C GLY A 20 -7.84 -2.29 7.19
N VAL A 21 -6.78 -1.49 7.17
CA VAL A 21 -6.17 -0.80 8.33
C VAL A 21 -5.89 -1.66 9.59
N GLY A 22 -4.63 -2.11 9.77
CA GLY A 22 -4.07 -2.25 11.13
C GLY A 22 -3.29 -3.51 11.51
N MET A 23 -3.05 -4.48 10.63
CA MET A 23 -2.37 -5.72 11.05
C MET A 23 -1.07 -5.92 10.30
N LEU A 24 0.03 -5.31 10.77
CA LEU A 24 1.35 -5.85 10.47
C LEU A 24 1.37 -7.31 10.98
N PRO A 25 1.68 -8.32 10.15
CA PRO A 25 1.36 -9.71 10.51
C PRO A 25 2.32 -10.35 11.53
N SER A 26 3.33 -9.63 12.03
CA SER A 26 4.36 -10.22 12.89
C SER A 26 4.99 -9.20 13.85
N ARG A 27 5.41 -9.66 15.04
CA ARG A 27 6.29 -8.92 15.96
C ARG A 27 7.72 -8.77 15.40
N ASP A 28 8.03 -9.51 14.33
CA ASP A 28 9.28 -9.43 13.61
C ASP A 28 9.37 -8.11 12.82
N SER A 29 10.27 -7.23 13.27
CA SER A 29 10.45 -5.90 12.70
C SER A 29 11.00 -5.96 11.28
N TRP A 30 11.82 -6.95 10.96
CA TRP A 30 12.34 -7.13 9.61
C TRP A 30 11.20 -7.48 8.67
N TYR A 31 10.40 -8.49 9.01
CA TYR A 31 9.25 -8.88 8.20
C TYR A 31 8.28 -7.72 8.00
N ALA A 32 7.95 -7.00 9.08
CA ALA A 32 7.05 -5.85 9.02
C ALA A 32 7.57 -4.74 8.08
N LYS A 33 8.88 -4.49 8.06
CA LYS A 33 9.49 -3.44 7.23
C LYS A 33 9.52 -3.84 5.74
N HIS A 34 9.69 -5.13 5.45
CA HIS A 34 9.83 -5.63 4.07
C HIS A 34 8.50 -6.15 3.48
N TYR A 35 7.45 -6.29 4.30
CA TYR A 35 6.15 -6.86 3.92
C TYR A 35 5.59 -6.36 2.58
N PHE A 36 5.66 -5.04 2.34
CA PHE A 36 5.06 -4.41 1.16
C PHE A 36 5.80 -4.69 -0.15
N ILE A 37 7.07 -5.10 -0.07
CA ILE A 37 7.87 -5.47 -1.25
C ILE A 37 7.98 -6.99 -1.43
N MET A 38 7.41 -7.78 -0.51
CA MET A 38 7.37 -9.24 -0.60
C MET A 38 6.29 -9.71 -1.57
N GLN A 39 6.62 -10.71 -2.39
CA GLN A 39 5.67 -11.52 -3.15
C GLN A 39 4.81 -12.39 -2.23
N ASP A 40 3.67 -12.82 -2.73
CA ASP A 40 2.66 -13.49 -1.90
C ASP A 40 3.20 -14.81 -1.34
N PHE A 41 3.92 -15.59 -2.16
CA PHE A 41 4.55 -16.83 -1.72
C PHE A 41 5.65 -16.61 -0.68
N GLU A 42 6.39 -15.49 -0.75
CA GLU A 42 7.41 -15.12 0.24
C GLU A 42 6.78 -14.92 1.62
N ARG A 43 5.63 -14.24 1.67
CA ARG A 43 4.88 -14.00 2.91
C ARG A 43 4.36 -15.29 3.52
N GLU A 44 3.86 -16.19 2.70
CA GLU A 44 3.38 -17.49 3.15
C GLU A 44 4.51 -18.43 3.60
N ALA A 45 5.65 -18.42 2.91
CA ALA A 45 6.84 -19.16 3.32
C ALA A 45 7.35 -18.65 4.68
N TYR A 46 7.55 -17.33 4.82
CA TYR A 46 8.13 -16.72 6.02
C TYR A 46 7.40 -17.07 7.33
N LYS A 47 6.06 -17.13 7.28
CA LYS A 47 5.22 -17.45 8.45
C LYS A 47 5.51 -18.85 9.03
N LYS A 48 5.91 -19.78 8.17
CA LYS A 48 6.14 -21.20 8.49
C LYS A 48 7.56 -21.50 8.96
N LEU A 49 8.50 -20.55 8.82
CA LEU A 49 9.91 -20.73 9.18
C LEU A 49 10.16 -20.65 10.69
N THR A 50 11.17 -21.40 11.17
CA THR A 50 11.74 -21.22 12.51
C THR A 50 12.49 -19.88 12.62
N THR A 51 13.01 -19.55 13.79
CA THR A 51 13.85 -18.35 13.97
C THR A 51 15.10 -18.42 13.09
N GLU A 52 15.75 -19.59 13.00
CA GLU A 52 16.92 -19.83 12.16
C GLU A 52 16.57 -19.73 10.68
N GLY A 53 15.45 -20.34 10.27
CA GLY A 53 14.95 -20.25 8.90
C GLY A 53 14.66 -18.80 8.48
N ARG A 54 14.13 -17.98 9.39
CA ARG A 54 13.91 -16.55 9.10
C ARG A 54 15.21 -15.79 8.86
N VAL A 55 16.29 -16.08 9.59
CA VAL A 55 17.58 -15.41 9.34
C VAL A 55 18.10 -15.76 7.95
N GLN A 56 18.04 -17.05 7.56
CA GLN A 56 18.43 -17.50 6.23
C GLN A 56 17.55 -16.91 5.13
N PHE A 57 16.24 -16.80 5.38
CA PHE A 57 15.30 -16.15 4.46
C PHE A 57 15.72 -14.71 4.14
N GLN A 58 16.16 -13.93 5.14
CA GLN A 58 16.53 -12.52 4.93
C GLN A 58 17.70 -12.37 3.96
N THR A 59 18.66 -13.29 4.00
CA THR A 59 19.77 -13.34 3.06
C THR A 59 19.26 -13.72 1.67
N LEU A 60 18.52 -14.82 1.56
CA LEU A 60 18.01 -15.30 0.28
C LEU A 60 17.06 -14.30 -0.40
N PHE A 61 16.27 -13.56 0.39
CA PHE A 61 15.36 -12.52 -0.08
C PHE A 61 16.09 -11.46 -0.93
N TRP A 62 17.28 -11.04 -0.49
CA TRP A 62 18.07 -10.06 -1.25
C TRP A 62 18.90 -10.70 -2.36
N GLU A 63 19.40 -11.92 -2.18
CA GLU A 63 20.14 -12.65 -3.23
C GLU A 63 19.27 -12.97 -4.45
N ALA A 64 17.98 -13.20 -4.25
CA ALA A 64 17.06 -13.55 -5.33
C ALA A 64 16.63 -12.35 -6.18
N ARG A 65 16.96 -11.12 -5.77
CA ARG A 65 16.53 -9.88 -6.44
C ARG A 65 17.64 -9.28 -7.28
N GLN A 66 17.26 -8.35 -8.16
CA GLN A 66 18.22 -7.53 -8.89
C GLN A 66 19.12 -6.73 -7.93
N PRO A 67 20.41 -6.51 -8.23
CA PRO A 67 21.33 -5.81 -7.33
C PRO A 67 20.83 -4.42 -6.87
N VAL A 68 20.14 -3.70 -7.76
CA VAL A 68 19.60 -2.36 -7.50
C VAL A 68 18.44 -2.36 -6.50
N ALA A 69 17.76 -3.51 -6.29
CA ALA A 69 16.57 -3.60 -5.44
C ALA A 69 16.87 -3.21 -3.99
N ARG A 70 18.01 -3.66 -3.46
CA ARG A 70 18.41 -3.38 -2.08
C ARG A 70 18.78 -1.92 -1.90
N GLU A 71 19.55 -1.34 -2.83
CA GLU A 71 19.91 0.08 -2.79
C GLU A 71 18.68 0.98 -2.86
N GLN A 72 17.72 0.66 -3.73
CA GLN A 72 16.44 1.38 -3.83
C GLN A 72 15.63 1.28 -2.54
N PHE A 73 15.55 0.09 -1.96
CA PHE A 73 14.87 -0.10 -0.68
C PHE A 73 15.51 0.74 0.43
N ASP A 74 16.82 0.64 0.61
CA ASP A 74 17.56 1.36 1.65
C ASP A 74 17.42 2.88 1.48
N THR A 75 17.50 3.37 0.24
CA THR A 75 17.30 4.79 -0.11
C THR A 75 15.88 5.26 0.24
N ARG A 76 14.85 4.47 -0.12
CA ARG A 76 13.45 4.81 0.17
C ARG A 76 13.15 4.75 1.66
N ILE A 77 13.70 3.77 2.39
CA ILE A 77 13.58 3.67 3.85
C ILE A 77 14.22 4.87 4.54
N ALA A 78 15.42 5.30 4.12
CA ALA A 78 16.08 6.47 4.68
C ALA A 78 15.24 7.76 4.48
N TYR A 79 14.64 7.93 3.30
CA TYR A 79 13.69 9.02 3.06
C TYR A 79 12.47 8.93 3.99
N ILE A 80 11.85 7.75 4.07
CA ILE A 80 10.67 7.47 4.90
C ILE A 80 10.93 7.77 6.38
N GLU A 81 12.05 7.30 6.91
CA GLU A 81 12.43 7.49 8.32
C GLU A 81 12.73 8.95 8.65
N ARG A 82 13.09 9.76 7.65
CA ARG A 82 13.25 11.21 7.79
C ARG A 82 11.93 11.97 7.67
N VAL A 83 11.08 11.62 6.71
CA VAL A 83 9.92 12.42 6.32
C VAL A 83 8.64 12.02 7.07
N TYR A 84 8.42 10.73 7.31
CA TYR A 84 7.16 10.21 7.88
C TYR A 84 7.24 9.84 9.37
N LYS A 85 8.36 10.17 10.02
CA LYS A 85 8.59 9.88 11.45
C LYS A 85 7.56 10.52 12.39
N THR A 86 7.00 11.67 12.02
CA THR A 86 6.00 12.39 12.83
C THR A 86 4.61 11.75 12.73
N GLU A 87 4.33 11.02 11.65
CA GLU A 87 3.08 10.28 11.49
C GLU A 87 3.10 8.96 12.27
N ASN A 88 4.25 8.28 12.31
CA ASN A 88 4.45 7.08 13.10
C ASN A 88 5.92 6.98 13.57
N ARG A 89 6.17 7.35 14.83
CA ARG A 89 7.54 7.45 15.37
C ARG A 89 8.22 6.09 15.55
N SER A 90 7.47 5.06 15.91
CA SER A 90 8.04 3.73 16.18
C SER A 90 8.26 2.93 14.89
N GLN A 91 7.43 3.17 13.88
CA GLN A 91 7.51 2.51 12.57
C GLN A 91 7.20 3.49 11.44
N PRO A 92 8.13 4.39 11.08
CA PRO A 92 7.88 5.40 10.04
C PRO A 92 7.51 4.81 8.67
N TRP A 93 7.95 3.59 8.38
CA TRP A 93 7.58 2.83 7.18
C TRP A 93 6.16 2.28 7.19
N ASN A 94 5.47 2.33 8.32
CA ASN A 94 4.13 1.81 8.51
C ASN A 94 3.08 2.94 8.56
N THR A 95 3.13 3.82 7.56
CA THR A 95 2.13 4.85 7.28
C THR A 95 1.64 4.67 5.85
N ASP A 96 0.47 5.22 5.52
CA ASP A 96 -0.08 5.02 4.18
C ASP A 96 0.80 5.67 3.11
N ARG A 97 1.29 6.89 3.36
CA ARG A 97 2.25 7.57 2.48
C ARG A 97 3.57 6.80 2.36
N ALA A 98 4.09 6.28 3.47
CA ALA A 98 5.33 5.52 3.44
C ALA A 98 5.21 4.23 2.63
N ARG A 99 4.07 3.53 2.70
CA ARG A 99 3.83 2.30 1.92
C ARG A 99 3.79 2.58 0.42
N VAL A 100 3.07 3.62 0.01
CA VAL A 100 3.00 4.05 -1.39
C VAL A 100 4.38 4.47 -1.89
N TYR A 101 5.12 5.26 -1.10
CA TYR A 101 6.46 5.71 -1.46
C TYR A 101 7.48 4.56 -1.52
N LEU A 102 7.40 3.61 -0.59
CA LEU A 102 8.31 2.46 -0.57
C LEU A 102 8.16 1.62 -1.83
N LEU A 103 6.92 1.42 -2.30
CA LEU A 103 6.62 0.63 -3.48
C LEU A 103 6.88 1.38 -4.78
N ASN A 104 6.36 2.60 -4.91
CA ASN A 104 6.34 3.35 -6.16
C ASN A 104 7.49 4.36 -6.31
N GLY A 105 8.26 4.60 -5.25
CA GLY A 105 9.30 5.63 -5.25
C GLY A 105 8.72 7.05 -5.13
N PRO A 106 9.46 8.09 -5.52
CA PRO A 106 8.95 9.45 -5.52
C PRO A 106 7.86 9.65 -6.58
N PRO A 107 6.76 10.37 -6.25
CA PRO A 107 5.77 10.75 -7.25
C PRO A 107 6.36 11.76 -8.24
N ALA A 108 5.82 11.78 -9.46
CA ALA A 108 6.20 12.78 -10.46
C ALA A 108 5.70 14.18 -10.08
N GLN A 109 4.57 14.25 -9.36
CA GLN A 109 3.99 15.51 -8.89
C GLN A 109 3.25 15.30 -7.56
N ILE A 110 3.29 16.31 -6.70
CA ILE A 110 2.52 16.39 -5.46
C ILE A 110 1.66 17.67 -5.52
N ASP A 111 0.34 17.50 -5.47
CA ASP A 111 -0.62 18.60 -5.39
C ASP A 111 -1.24 18.69 -4.00
N TYR A 112 -1.57 19.90 -3.57
CA TYR A 112 -2.35 20.15 -2.36
C TYR A 112 -3.70 20.75 -2.75
N ARG A 113 -4.80 20.09 -2.37
CA ARG A 113 -6.18 20.50 -2.70
C ARG A 113 -7.00 20.68 -1.44
N GLN A 114 -7.97 21.60 -1.42
CA GLN A 114 -8.87 21.66 -0.28
C GLN A 114 -9.77 20.40 -0.25
N ASN A 115 -9.88 19.78 0.93
CA ASN A 115 -10.62 18.55 1.18
C ASN A 115 -12.11 18.66 0.79
N THR A 116 -12.64 19.89 0.78
CA THR A 116 -13.99 20.21 0.28
C THR A 116 -14.16 19.94 -1.21
N ASP A 117 -13.10 19.98 -2.02
CA ASP A 117 -13.25 19.88 -3.47
C ASP A 117 -13.35 18.43 -3.95
N TRP A 118 -12.65 17.46 -3.34
CA TRP A 118 -12.75 16.06 -3.79
C TRP A 118 -13.96 15.31 -3.20
N ALA A 119 -14.36 15.61 -1.96
CA ALA A 119 -15.58 15.05 -1.37
C ALA A 119 -16.84 15.51 -2.13
N THR A 120 -16.80 16.71 -2.74
CA THR A 120 -17.92 17.28 -3.49
C THR A 120 -17.82 17.03 -4.99
N THR A 121 -16.61 17.00 -5.58
CA THR A 121 -16.44 16.74 -7.03
C THR A 121 -16.69 15.27 -7.40
N ILE A 122 -16.51 14.32 -6.47
CA ILE A 122 -16.89 12.92 -6.71
C ILE A 122 -18.42 12.71 -6.57
N GLN A 123 -19.14 13.64 -5.93
CA GLN A 123 -20.61 13.62 -5.82
C GLN A 123 -21.33 14.54 -6.82
N GLN A 124 -20.62 15.44 -7.51
CA GLN A 124 -21.16 16.28 -8.58
C GLN A 124 -21.31 15.51 -9.92
N THR A 125 -22.01 14.39 -9.86
CA THR A 125 -22.98 14.04 -10.91
C THR A 125 -24.40 14.39 -10.43
N THR A 126 -24.58 15.48 -9.68
CA THR A 126 -25.86 16.18 -9.48
C THR A 126 -25.60 17.47 -8.70
N GLY A 127 -26.06 18.61 -9.23
CA GLY A 127 -25.59 19.94 -8.87
C GLY A 127 -25.94 20.43 -7.47
N ALA A 128 -25.03 21.26 -6.93
CA ALA A 128 -25.35 22.34 -5.98
C ALA A 128 -24.16 23.31 -5.91
N THR A 129 -24.45 24.58 -6.17
CA THR A 129 -23.55 25.74 -6.08
C THR A 129 -23.58 26.28 -4.65
N GLY A 130 -22.43 26.53 -4.04
CA GLY A 130 -22.36 27.18 -2.72
C GLY A 130 -20.95 27.63 -2.37
N THR A 131 -20.65 28.90 -2.63
CA THR A 131 -19.49 29.63 -2.11
C THR A 131 -19.55 29.71 -0.58
N ARG A 132 -18.45 29.37 0.11
CA ARG A 132 -18.30 29.62 1.56
C ARG A 132 -17.06 30.47 1.83
N GLU A 133 -17.28 31.45 2.70
CA GLU A 133 -16.37 32.52 3.12
C GLU A 133 -15.13 31.98 3.85
N MET A 134 -14.00 32.63 3.58
CA MET A 134 -12.67 32.29 4.09
C MET A 134 -12.36 33.18 5.30
N GLY A 135 -12.80 32.76 6.49
CA GLY A 135 -12.55 33.46 7.75
C GLY A 135 -11.85 32.56 8.77
N ASP A 136 -10.65 32.97 9.17
CA ASP A 136 -9.89 32.55 10.36
C ASP A 136 -9.76 31.04 10.61
N ARG A 137 -8.87 30.39 9.86
CA ARG A 137 -8.56 28.95 10.03
C ARG A 137 -7.19 28.81 10.65
N THR A 138 -7.12 28.12 11.79
CA THR A 138 -5.84 27.79 12.43
C THR A 138 -5.02 26.87 11.52
N ASN A 139 -3.69 26.79 11.69
CA ASN A 139 -2.82 25.95 10.85
C ASN A 139 -3.25 24.46 10.88
N GLU A 140 -3.85 24.01 11.98
CA GLU A 140 -4.44 22.67 12.14
C GLU A 140 -5.73 22.50 11.31
N ASP A 141 -6.63 23.50 11.31
CA ASP A 141 -7.85 23.50 10.49
C ASP A 141 -7.54 23.50 8.99
N ILE A 142 -6.46 24.16 8.58
CA ILE A 142 -6.00 24.17 7.19
C ILE A 142 -5.57 22.75 6.78
N GLN A 143 -4.75 22.07 7.58
CA GLN A 143 -4.32 20.69 7.30
C GLN A 143 -5.49 19.71 7.30
N ALA A 144 -6.41 19.81 8.28
CA ALA A 144 -7.59 18.95 8.36
C ALA A 144 -8.51 19.04 7.13
N ASN A 145 -8.54 20.20 6.45
CA ASN A 145 -9.24 20.32 5.18
C ASN A 145 -8.30 20.48 3.97
N THR A 146 -7.14 19.83 3.99
CA THR A 146 -6.27 19.70 2.82
C THR A 146 -6.06 18.22 2.48
N ALA A 147 -6.16 17.89 1.20
CA ALA A 147 -5.76 16.62 0.62
C ALA A 147 -4.42 16.79 -0.08
N GLU A 148 -3.51 15.83 0.12
CA GLU A 148 -2.26 15.70 -0.61
C GLU A 148 -2.44 14.65 -1.70
N VAL A 149 -2.24 15.02 -2.95
CA VAL A 149 -2.46 14.16 -4.11
C VAL A 149 -1.13 13.87 -4.77
N TRP A 150 -0.73 12.61 -4.80
CA TRP A 150 0.47 12.17 -5.49
C TRP A 150 0.13 11.63 -6.87
N VAL A 151 0.87 12.05 -7.88
CA VAL A 151 0.68 11.65 -9.27
C VAL A 151 1.83 10.79 -9.75
N TYR A 152 1.52 9.63 -10.28
CA TYR A 152 2.47 8.71 -10.92
C TYR A 152 2.10 8.50 -12.38
N PRO A 153 3.05 8.58 -13.31
CA PRO A 153 2.83 8.18 -14.69
C PRO A 153 2.69 6.65 -14.77
N TYR A 154 1.76 6.17 -15.58
CA TYR A 154 1.58 4.76 -15.90
C TYR A 154 1.19 4.61 -17.37
N ASP A 155 2.14 4.18 -18.21
CA ASP A 155 1.99 4.18 -19.67
C ASP A 155 1.54 5.58 -20.18
N LYS A 156 0.38 5.69 -20.82
CA LYS A 156 -0.22 6.96 -21.26
C LYS A 156 -1.20 7.58 -20.26
N TYR A 157 -1.33 7.00 -19.07
CA TYR A 157 -2.27 7.40 -18.03
C TYR A 157 -1.54 7.93 -16.79
N PHE A 158 -2.33 8.51 -15.87
CA PHE A 158 -1.87 8.91 -14.56
C PHE A 158 -2.60 8.15 -13.46
N VAL A 159 -1.85 7.77 -12.43
CA VAL A 159 -2.36 7.14 -11.21
C VAL A 159 -2.23 8.16 -10.09
N TYR A 160 -3.34 8.42 -9.42
CA TYR A 160 -3.44 9.36 -8.31
C TYR A 160 -3.58 8.60 -6.99
N TYR A 161 -2.77 8.95 -6.00
CA TYR A 161 -2.99 8.59 -4.59
C TYR A 161 -3.43 9.83 -3.84
N VAL A 162 -4.59 9.76 -3.18
CA VAL A 162 -5.14 10.88 -2.41
C VAL A 162 -4.97 10.59 -0.93
N PHE A 163 -4.28 11.45 -0.22
CA PHE A 163 -4.12 11.38 1.22
C PHE A 163 -4.88 12.50 1.90
N THR A 164 -5.62 12.18 2.95
CA THR A 164 -6.33 13.15 3.78
C THR A 164 -5.73 13.18 5.17
N PHE A 165 -5.54 14.38 5.72
CA PHE A 165 -5.04 14.52 7.07
C PHE A 165 -6.07 14.01 8.09
N SER A 166 -5.60 13.17 8.99
CA SER A 166 -6.29 12.67 10.17
C SER A 166 -5.51 13.16 11.39
N PRO A 167 -6.07 14.11 12.17
CA PRO A 167 -5.43 14.59 13.39
C PRO A 167 -5.07 13.44 14.35
N PRO A 168 -4.00 13.57 15.17
CA PRO A 168 -3.18 14.77 15.33
C PRO A 168 -1.99 14.88 14.34
N SER A 169 -1.63 13.83 13.61
CA SER A 169 -0.45 13.88 12.73
C SER A 169 -0.41 12.86 11.61
N THR A 170 -1.52 12.20 11.28
CA THR A 170 -1.50 11.04 10.37
C THR A 170 -2.11 11.38 9.02
N TRP A 171 -1.44 11.06 7.93
CA TRP A 171 -2.07 11.11 6.60
C TRP A 171 -2.61 9.72 6.25
N ARG A 172 -3.89 9.67 5.91
CA ARG A 172 -4.59 8.43 5.56
C ARG A 172 -4.84 8.37 4.08
N LEU A 173 -4.62 7.20 3.49
CA LEU A 173 -5.01 6.97 2.11
C LEU A 173 -6.53 6.99 2.03
N ASN A 174 -7.03 7.87 1.17
CA ASN A 174 -8.44 8.02 0.93
C ASN A 174 -8.97 6.81 0.13
N PRO A 175 -10.01 6.11 0.59
CA PRO A 175 -10.59 4.97 -0.13
C PRO A 175 -11.03 5.29 -1.57
N ALA A 176 -11.41 6.55 -1.84
CA ALA A 176 -11.75 7.02 -3.19
C ALA A 176 -10.59 6.84 -4.19
N THR A 177 -9.35 6.74 -3.71
CA THR A 177 -8.17 6.39 -4.51
C THR A 177 -8.42 5.13 -5.33
N TYR A 178 -9.05 4.09 -4.76
CA TYR A 178 -9.24 2.82 -5.44
C TYR A 178 -10.52 2.76 -6.28
N GLN A 179 -11.51 3.61 -5.98
CA GLN A 179 -12.81 3.59 -6.66
C GLN A 179 -12.74 4.15 -8.09
N ASN A 180 -11.86 5.13 -8.33
CA ASN A 180 -11.79 5.87 -9.60
C ASN A 180 -10.43 5.74 -10.31
N ASN A 181 -9.58 4.82 -9.86
CA ASN A 181 -8.23 4.64 -10.40
C ASN A 181 -8.00 3.16 -10.74
N GLN A 182 -8.42 2.77 -11.93
CA GLN A 182 -8.33 1.40 -12.44
C GLN A 182 -6.89 0.86 -12.55
N TYR A 183 -5.88 1.73 -12.52
CA TYR A 183 -4.48 1.37 -12.76
C TYR A 183 -3.62 1.32 -11.50
N VAL A 184 -4.17 1.58 -10.30
CA VAL A 184 -3.39 1.50 -9.04
C VAL A 184 -2.71 0.16 -8.89
N GLN A 185 -3.49 -0.92 -8.94
CA GLN A 185 -2.94 -2.27 -8.77
C GLN A 185 -1.92 -2.61 -9.86
N ALA A 186 -2.16 -2.15 -11.08
CA ALA A 186 -1.28 -2.40 -12.22
C ALA A 186 0.06 -1.65 -12.08
N LEU A 187 0.04 -0.40 -11.61
CA LEU A 187 1.24 0.37 -11.27
C LEU A 187 2.00 -0.28 -10.12
N GLU A 188 1.30 -0.67 -9.05
CA GLU A 188 1.91 -1.28 -7.87
C GLU A 188 2.61 -2.58 -8.23
N ASN A 189 1.96 -3.45 -9.01
CA ASN A 189 2.56 -4.70 -9.49
C ASN A 189 3.75 -4.40 -10.41
N LEU A 190 3.61 -3.48 -11.36
CA LEU A 190 4.70 -3.09 -12.25
C LEU A 190 5.92 -2.62 -11.47
N ASN A 191 5.76 -1.70 -10.51
CA ASN A 191 6.87 -1.18 -9.73
C ASN A 191 7.48 -2.24 -8.80
N LYS A 192 6.64 -3.14 -8.28
CA LYS A 192 7.12 -4.30 -7.52
C LYS A 192 8.01 -5.19 -8.36
N ASP A 193 7.62 -5.48 -9.58
CA ASP A 193 8.38 -6.38 -10.47
C ASP A 193 9.62 -5.69 -11.04
N LEU A 194 9.53 -4.41 -11.41
CA LEU A 194 10.66 -3.64 -11.93
C LEU A 194 11.73 -3.36 -10.87
N THR A 195 11.31 -3.01 -9.65
CA THR A 195 12.25 -2.60 -8.58
C THR A 195 12.64 -3.76 -7.68
N PHE A 196 11.68 -4.61 -7.32
CA PHE A 196 11.84 -5.66 -6.31
C PHE A 196 11.58 -7.07 -6.87
N GLY A 197 11.58 -7.21 -8.19
CA GLY A 197 11.39 -8.46 -8.90
C GLY A 197 12.48 -9.48 -8.61
N ILE A 198 12.12 -10.74 -8.81
CA ILE A 198 12.93 -11.90 -8.53
C ILE A 198 13.57 -12.36 -9.84
N VAL A 199 14.89 -12.61 -9.83
CA VAL A 199 15.66 -12.95 -11.03
C VAL A 199 15.33 -14.36 -11.52
N ASP A 200 15.29 -15.32 -10.59
CA ASP A 200 14.94 -16.72 -10.84
C ASP A 200 13.99 -17.19 -9.73
N GLU A 201 12.68 -17.11 -10.00
CA GLU A 201 11.64 -17.41 -9.02
C GLU A 201 11.60 -18.90 -8.66
N GLU A 202 11.84 -19.79 -9.62
CA GLU A 202 11.80 -21.24 -9.40
C GLU A 202 12.97 -21.69 -8.51
N ALA A 203 14.18 -21.26 -8.83
CA ALA A 203 15.35 -21.55 -8.00
C ALA A 203 15.22 -20.94 -6.60
N TYR A 204 14.64 -19.74 -6.50
CA TYR A 204 14.42 -19.11 -5.21
C TYR A 204 13.39 -19.85 -4.36
N LYS A 205 12.24 -20.26 -4.94
CA LYS A 205 11.23 -21.08 -4.24
C LYS A 205 11.83 -22.39 -3.72
N ALA A 206 12.63 -23.08 -4.52
CA ALA A 206 13.32 -24.31 -4.09
C ALA A 206 14.24 -24.07 -2.88
N LYS A 207 14.97 -22.93 -2.85
CA LYS A 207 15.80 -22.56 -1.70
C LYS A 207 14.96 -22.24 -0.46
N LEU A 208 13.80 -21.58 -0.63
CA LEU A 208 12.89 -21.28 0.48
C LEU A 208 12.30 -22.56 1.10
N ASP A 209 11.91 -23.53 0.27
CA ASP A 209 11.34 -24.80 0.74
C ASP A 209 12.36 -25.64 1.52
N ALA A 210 13.66 -25.47 1.21
CA ALA A 210 14.76 -26.13 1.92
C ALA A 210 15.10 -25.50 3.28
N LEU A 211 14.51 -24.35 3.64
CA LEU A 211 14.77 -23.69 4.91
C LEU A 211 14.16 -24.46 6.10
N PRO A 212 14.67 -24.28 7.33
CA PRO A 212 14.05 -24.82 8.53
C PRO A 212 12.63 -24.29 8.77
N HIS A 213 11.66 -25.21 8.79
CA HIS A 213 10.25 -24.95 9.08
C HIS A 213 9.89 -25.33 10.53
N LYS A 214 8.85 -24.70 11.07
CA LYS A 214 8.31 -25.01 12.41
C LYS A 214 7.65 -26.38 12.47
#